data_AF-A0A5B9W8V2-F1
#
_entry.id   AF-A0A5B9W8V2-F1
#
_cell.length_a   1.000
_cell.length_b   1.000
_cell.length_c   1.000
_cell.angle_alpha   90.00
_cell.angle_beta   90.00
_cell.angle_gamma   90.00
#
_symmetry.space_group_name_H-M   'P 1'
#
loop_
_entity.id
_entity.type
_entity.pdbx_description
1 polymer ?
#
loop_
_entity_poly.entity_id
_entity_poly.type
_entity_poly.pdbx_seq_one_letter_code
_entity_poly.pdbx_strand_id
1 'polypeptide(L)'
;MPQCPLESWLALTIGIASLAGMTAVRGDEPAAASEAPAARWKQHDIHRPRPQVVEPGGPAPATPAPPPGDAVVLFDGKALDAWQTPEGKPAGWKVSDGHFEVTPGSGAIRTKAAFGDVQLHVEWASPSPPRGVGQDRGNSGIFLMGQFEIQVIDSYKADTYADGMAGAIYGQYSPLANATRPPGEWQAYDIAFRRPRFDPSGKLQSPPRITVFLNGVLVQNNEEPWGPTSWLEPGLYDPSQTRGPIELQDHGHPVRFRNVWLREIPERSSPPAELAGPPKGIRLAPEALDGFTGSYFAESNPHEVTATITRDGDRLLLKLPFKPVPIPLVPVSETVLALPRTDAEITFRKDDRGRVESGIFRVGDGQRRLIRQ
;
A
#
# COMPACT_ATOMS: atom_id res chain seq x y z
N MET A 1 23.81 -34.58 49.86
CA MET A 1 24.64 -35.80 49.98
C MET A 1 23.71 -36.94 50.40
N PRO A 2 23.77 -38.17 49.87
CA PRO A 2 24.45 -38.73 48.67
C PRO A 2 23.43 -39.07 47.53
N GLN A 3 23.75 -38.93 46.22
CA GLN A 3 24.35 -39.93 45.28
C GLN A 3 23.62 -41.28 45.22
N CYS A 4 22.79 -41.53 44.18
CA CYS A 4 23.10 -42.22 42.89
C CYS A 4 22.85 -43.75 42.96
N PRO A 5 22.79 -44.53 41.85
CA PRO A 5 22.31 -44.32 40.47
C PRO A 5 21.62 -45.60 39.86
N LEU A 6 21.59 -45.68 38.51
CA LEU A 6 21.43 -46.84 37.58
C LEU A 6 19.99 -47.17 37.17
N GLU A 7 19.56 -46.82 35.95
CA GLU A 7 19.85 -47.40 34.61
C GLU A 7 18.86 -48.51 34.18
N SER A 8 18.09 -48.17 33.15
CA SER A 8 17.60 -48.95 31.98
C SER A 8 17.56 -50.49 32.05
N TRP A 9 16.52 -51.17 31.56
CA TRP A 9 16.36 -51.54 30.13
C TRP A 9 15.09 -52.41 29.87
N LEU A 10 14.55 -52.33 28.63
CA LEU A 10 13.67 -53.28 27.89
C LEU A 10 12.27 -53.63 28.47
N ALA A 11 11.25 -54.06 27.73
CA ALA A 11 10.71 -53.85 26.37
C ALA A 11 9.40 -54.68 26.31
N LEU A 12 8.50 -54.29 25.40
CA LEU A 12 7.52 -55.13 24.68
C LEU A 12 6.16 -55.56 25.32
N THR A 13 5.12 -54.88 24.82
CA THR A 13 3.94 -55.40 24.08
C THR A 13 2.65 -55.90 24.75
N ILE A 14 1.57 -55.26 24.27
CA ILE A 14 0.23 -55.75 23.85
C ILE A 14 -0.80 -56.01 24.95
N GLY A 15 -1.89 -55.23 24.90
CA GLY A 15 -3.22 -55.82 25.10
C GLY A 15 -4.34 -54.85 25.47
N ILE A 16 -5.27 -54.72 24.51
CA ILE A 16 -6.72 -54.56 24.71
C ILE A 16 -7.26 -53.12 24.76
N ALA A 17 -7.96 -52.80 23.68
CA ALA A 17 -8.82 -51.65 23.50
C ALA A 17 -10.03 -51.68 24.44
N SER A 18 -10.45 -50.51 24.90
CA SER A 18 -11.83 -50.26 25.31
C SER A 18 -12.22 -48.88 24.81
N LEU A 19 -13.13 -48.86 23.84
CA LEU A 19 -13.80 -47.66 23.34
C LEU A 19 -14.65 -47.07 24.49
N ALA A 20 -14.34 -45.84 24.87
CA ALA A 20 -15.30 -44.96 25.54
C ALA A 20 -15.51 -43.74 24.64
N GLY A 21 -16.76 -43.55 24.22
CA GLY A 21 -17.16 -42.46 23.34
C GLY A 21 -16.91 -41.11 24.00
N MET A 22 -16.25 -40.22 23.26
CA MET A 22 -16.35 -38.79 23.47
C MET A 22 -16.97 -38.20 22.21
N THR A 23 -18.22 -37.76 22.33
CA THR A 23 -18.83 -36.83 21.40
C THR A 23 -18.01 -35.55 21.43
N ALA A 24 -17.14 -35.36 20.44
CA ALA A 24 -16.50 -34.09 20.21
C ALA A 24 -17.58 -33.07 19.82
N VAL A 25 -17.88 -32.16 20.75
CA VAL A 25 -18.50 -30.88 20.41
C VAL A 25 -17.60 -30.24 19.37
N ARG A 26 -18.11 -30.04 18.14
CA ARG A 26 -17.49 -29.15 17.17
C ARG A 26 -17.50 -27.76 17.80
N GLY A 27 -16.36 -27.37 18.36
CA GLY A 27 -16.10 -25.96 18.67
C GLY A 27 -16.09 -25.18 17.36
N ASP A 28 -16.68 -24.00 17.40
CA ASP A 28 -16.62 -23.01 16.33
C ASP A 28 -15.18 -22.89 15.82
N GLU A 29 -14.99 -23.06 14.50
CA GLU A 29 -13.70 -22.79 13.86
C GLU A 29 -13.33 -21.32 14.13
N PRO A 30 -12.13 -21.05 14.69
CA PRO A 30 -11.64 -19.69 14.73
C PRO A 30 -11.47 -19.18 13.29
N ALA A 31 -11.84 -17.93 13.08
CA ALA A 31 -11.65 -17.21 11.83
C ALA A 31 -10.28 -17.54 11.23
N ALA A 32 -10.28 -18.02 9.98
CA ALA A 32 -9.10 -18.49 9.25
C ALA A 32 -7.89 -17.59 9.52
N ALA A 33 -6.95 -18.12 10.31
CA ALA A 33 -5.63 -17.53 10.47
C ALA A 33 -5.00 -17.39 9.08
N SER A 34 -4.48 -16.18 8.81
CA SER A 34 -3.47 -15.96 7.77
C SER A 34 -2.44 -17.08 7.82
N GLU A 35 -2.02 -17.59 6.65
CA GLU A 35 -0.86 -18.48 6.53
C GLU A 35 0.28 -17.96 7.42
N ALA A 36 0.96 -18.89 8.11
CA ALA A 36 2.03 -18.56 9.06
C ALA A 36 3.06 -17.64 8.37
N PRO A 37 3.38 -16.47 8.92
CA PRO A 37 4.30 -15.57 8.26
C PRO A 37 5.69 -16.22 8.15
N ALA A 38 6.41 -15.91 7.07
CA ALA A 38 7.86 -16.12 6.97
C ALA A 38 8.54 -15.75 8.30
N ALA A 39 9.57 -16.49 8.72
CA ALA A 39 10.24 -16.28 10.01
C ALA A 39 10.54 -14.78 10.25
N ARG A 40 9.79 -14.17 11.18
CA ARG A 40 9.91 -12.76 11.53
C ARG A 40 10.87 -12.61 12.71
N TRP A 41 11.53 -11.47 12.81
CA TRP A 41 12.15 -11.05 14.06
C TRP A 41 11.09 -10.97 15.16
N LYS A 42 11.47 -11.33 16.39
CA LYS A 42 10.60 -11.03 17.54
C LYS A 42 10.46 -9.51 17.64
N GLN A 43 9.30 -9.06 18.09
CA GLN A 43 9.09 -7.65 18.40
C GLN A 43 10.16 -7.19 19.40
N HIS A 44 10.82 -6.08 19.09
CA HIS A 44 11.88 -5.47 19.91
C HIS A 44 13.14 -6.33 20.10
N ASP A 45 13.36 -7.32 19.21
CA ASP A 45 14.56 -8.15 19.25
C ASP A 45 15.83 -7.30 19.09
N ILE A 46 16.64 -7.24 20.14
CA ILE A 46 17.88 -6.46 20.18
C ILE A 46 18.95 -7.01 19.22
N HIS A 47 18.80 -8.25 18.77
CA HIS A 47 19.69 -8.86 17.78
C HIS A 47 19.29 -8.55 16.34
N ARG A 48 18.11 -7.95 16.11
CA ARG A 48 17.72 -7.45 14.80
C ARG A 48 18.71 -6.37 14.35
N PRO A 49 19.36 -6.51 13.18
CA PRO A 49 20.32 -5.51 12.71
C PRO A 49 19.69 -4.12 12.64
N ARG A 50 20.42 -3.12 13.13
CA ARG A 50 19.99 -1.73 13.00
C ARG A 50 20.12 -1.27 11.55
N PRO A 51 19.22 -0.39 11.09
CA PRO A 51 19.29 0.18 9.75
C PRO A 51 20.58 0.97 9.55
N GLN A 52 21.09 0.97 8.33
CA GLN A 52 22.24 1.78 7.96
C GLN A 52 21.89 3.28 8.11
N VAL A 53 22.84 4.07 8.60
CA VAL A 53 22.73 5.53 8.59
C VAL A 53 22.86 6.05 7.16
N VAL A 54 21.94 6.92 6.76
CA VAL A 54 21.95 7.63 5.48
C VAL A 54 21.80 9.11 5.78
N GLU A 55 22.80 9.90 5.38
CA GLU A 55 22.72 11.36 5.52
C GLU A 55 21.62 11.90 4.59
N PRO A 56 20.62 12.63 5.11
CA PRO A 56 19.58 13.24 4.28
C PRO A 56 20.16 14.37 3.41
N GLY A 57 19.47 14.68 2.31
CA GLY A 57 19.89 15.73 1.39
C GLY A 57 19.83 17.13 2.04
N GLY A 58 21.00 17.77 2.23
CA GLY A 58 21.10 19.15 2.74
C GLY A 58 20.58 19.35 4.17
N PRO A 59 20.61 20.57 4.73
CA PRO A 59 19.99 20.90 6.02
C PRO A 59 18.46 20.89 5.92
N ALA A 60 17.77 20.85 7.06
CA ALA A 60 16.32 21.03 7.09
C ALA A 60 15.93 22.40 6.51
N PRO A 61 14.87 22.50 5.67
CA PRO A 61 14.40 23.79 5.19
C PRO A 61 13.99 24.70 6.34
N ALA A 62 14.46 25.97 6.29
CA ALA A 62 14.07 26.97 7.29
C ALA A 62 12.55 27.21 7.27
N THR A 63 11.99 27.31 6.08
CA THR A 63 10.55 27.46 5.83
C THR A 63 9.98 26.15 5.29
N PRO A 64 8.89 25.64 5.87
CA PRO A 64 8.18 24.47 5.34
C PRO A 64 7.66 24.69 3.92
N ALA A 65 7.57 23.61 3.13
CA ALA A 65 6.88 23.67 1.85
C ALA A 65 5.37 23.89 2.09
N PRO A 66 4.70 24.72 1.28
CA PRO A 66 3.27 24.95 1.43
C PRO A 66 2.47 23.67 1.15
N PRO A 67 1.34 23.46 1.84
CA PRO A 67 0.46 22.32 1.56
C PRO A 67 -0.10 22.40 0.14
N PRO A 68 -0.39 21.25 -0.51
CA PRO A 68 -1.12 21.22 -1.77
C PRO A 68 -2.49 21.92 -1.66
N GLY A 69 -2.99 22.46 -2.78
CA GLY A 69 -4.23 23.25 -2.79
C GLY A 69 -5.50 22.48 -2.41
N ASP A 70 -5.48 21.15 -2.46
CA ASP A 70 -6.58 20.26 -2.05
C ASP A 70 -6.34 19.60 -0.68
N ALA A 71 -5.29 19.98 0.05
CA ALA A 71 -4.98 19.40 1.35
C ALA A 71 -5.87 19.94 2.46
N VAL A 72 -6.21 19.06 3.40
CA VAL A 72 -6.74 19.43 4.71
C VAL A 72 -5.56 19.83 5.57
N VAL A 73 -5.47 21.11 5.89
CA VAL A 73 -4.45 21.64 6.81
C VAL A 73 -4.87 21.34 8.24
N LEU A 74 -4.08 20.52 8.93
CA LEU A 74 -4.32 20.15 10.33
C LEU A 74 -3.61 21.11 11.29
N PHE A 75 -2.57 21.81 10.84
CA PHE A 75 -1.94 22.87 11.60
C PHE A 75 -1.30 23.91 10.67
N ASP A 76 -1.74 25.16 10.78
CA ASP A 76 -1.31 26.29 9.94
C ASP A 76 -0.30 27.23 10.62
N GLY A 77 0.20 26.85 11.81
CA GLY A 77 1.10 27.66 12.60
C GLY A 77 0.44 28.48 13.71
N LYS A 78 -0.90 28.51 13.81
CA LYS A 78 -1.61 29.44 14.70
C LYS A 78 -2.33 28.78 15.88
N ALA A 79 -3.04 27.69 15.63
CA ALA A 79 -3.91 27.07 16.63
C ALA A 79 -4.11 25.57 16.39
N LEU A 80 -4.54 24.87 17.43
CA LEU A 80 -4.84 23.43 17.41
C LEU A 80 -6.33 23.15 17.15
N ASP A 81 -6.98 23.94 16.32
CA ASP A 81 -8.44 23.86 16.10
C ASP A 81 -8.88 22.53 15.48
N ALA A 82 -8.01 21.88 14.70
CA ALA A 82 -8.26 20.56 14.14
C ALA A 82 -8.09 19.41 15.16
N TRP A 83 -7.60 19.71 16.37
CA TRP A 83 -7.16 18.71 17.36
C TRP A 83 -7.99 18.77 18.64
N GLN A 84 -8.00 17.64 19.35
CA GLN A 84 -8.64 17.44 20.65
C GLN A 84 -7.93 16.33 21.42
N THR A 85 -8.20 16.19 22.72
CA THR A 85 -7.76 15.01 23.48
C THR A 85 -8.59 13.77 23.08
N PRO A 86 -8.16 12.55 23.44
CA PRO A 86 -8.96 11.34 23.27
C PRO A 86 -10.35 11.41 23.91
N GLU A 87 -10.52 12.21 24.96
CA GLU A 87 -11.80 12.44 25.65
C GLU A 87 -12.63 13.56 25.00
N GLY A 88 -12.17 14.16 23.90
CA GLY A 88 -12.89 15.21 23.17
C GLY A 88 -12.74 16.62 23.74
N LYS A 89 -11.75 16.85 24.63
CA LYS A 89 -11.46 18.18 25.18
C LYS A 89 -10.52 18.97 24.26
N PRO A 90 -10.41 20.31 24.38
CA PRO A 90 -9.42 21.07 23.63
C PRO A 90 -8.00 20.53 23.85
N ALA A 91 -7.19 20.48 22.78
CA ALA A 91 -5.80 20.05 22.85
C ALA A 91 -4.97 21.02 23.72
N GLY A 92 -4.27 20.47 24.72
CA GLY A 92 -3.52 21.25 25.72
C GLY A 92 -2.05 21.50 25.40
N TRP A 93 -1.59 21.16 24.19
CA TRP A 93 -0.20 21.35 23.76
C TRP A 93 0.07 22.83 23.46
N LYS A 94 1.32 23.27 23.64
CA LYS A 94 1.69 24.70 23.52
C LYS A 94 1.84 25.06 22.06
N VAL A 95 1.37 26.25 21.66
CA VAL A 95 1.56 26.79 20.30
C VAL A 95 2.40 28.06 20.38
N SER A 96 3.47 28.11 19.59
CA SER A 96 4.38 29.26 19.51
C SER A 96 5.21 29.18 18.23
N ASP A 97 5.61 30.34 17.68
CA ASP A 97 6.59 30.42 16.58
C ASP A 97 6.32 29.46 15.41
N GLY A 98 5.05 29.35 15.00
CA GLY A 98 4.64 28.53 13.84
C GLY A 98 4.75 27.02 14.06
N HIS A 99 4.91 26.55 15.30
CA HIS A 99 4.89 25.14 15.67
C HIS A 99 4.04 24.93 16.93
N PHE A 100 3.76 23.67 17.25
CA PHE A 100 3.21 23.29 18.52
C PHE A 100 4.09 22.24 19.19
N GLU A 101 4.14 22.26 20.53
CA GLU A 101 5.03 21.44 21.35
C GLU A 101 4.21 20.60 22.32
N VAL A 102 4.53 19.30 22.41
CA VAL A 102 3.96 18.41 23.42
C VAL A 102 4.14 19.03 24.79
N THR A 103 3.07 19.08 25.58
CA THR A 103 3.17 19.38 27.01
C THR A 103 3.26 18.05 27.76
N PRO A 104 4.44 17.63 28.24
CA PRO A 104 4.60 16.32 28.85
C PRO A 104 3.62 16.07 29.99
N GLY A 105 2.95 14.93 29.96
CA GLY A 105 1.94 14.52 30.94
C GLY A 105 0.54 15.10 30.70
N SER A 106 0.32 15.83 29.58
CA SER A 106 -1.02 16.31 29.19
C SER A 106 -1.81 15.28 28.37
N GLY A 107 -1.15 14.21 27.93
CA GLY A 107 -1.75 13.15 27.13
C GLY A 107 -1.65 13.40 25.62
N ALA A 108 -2.00 12.36 24.86
CA ALA A 108 -2.03 12.41 23.40
C ALA A 108 -3.06 13.43 22.90
N ILE A 109 -2.89 13.87 21.66
CA ILE A 109 -3.90 14.65 20.93
C ILE A 109 -4.24 13.96 19.63
N ARG A 110 -5.47 14.13 19.16
CA ARG A 110 -5.95 13.53 17.92
C ARG A 110 -6.79 14.50 17.13
N THR A 111 -6.78 14.33 15.82
CA THR A 111 -7.66 15.09 14.92
C THR A 111 -9.14 14.87 15.30
N LYS A 112 -9.94 15.92 15.17
CA LYS A 112 -11.40 15.85 15.36
C LYS A 112 -12.08 15.05 14.25
N ALA A 113 -11.56 15.16 13.04
CA ALA A 113 -12.03 14.40 11.87
C ALA A 113 -11.42 13.00 11.83
N ALA A 114 -12.12 12.07 11.18
CA ALA A 114 -11.64 10.71 10.95
C ALA A 114 -11.32 10.50 9.46
N PHE A 115 -10.22 9.83 9.19
CA PHE A 115 -9.67 9.58 7.86
C PHE A 115 -9.49 8.09 7.59
N GLY A 116 -9.39 7.71 6.31
CA GLY A 116 -9.09 6.36 5.88
C GLY A 116 -7.76 6.32 5.14
N ASP A 117 -7.82 6.27 3.81
CA ASP A 117 -6.63 6.34 2.98
C ASP A 117 -6.12 7.78 2.90
N VAL A 118 -4.86 8.03 3.25
CA VAL A 118 -4.29 9.38 3.30
C VAL A 118 -2.87 9.44 2.78
N GLN A 119 -2.56 10.55 2.11
CA GLN A 119 -1.21 11.09 2.03
C GLN A 119 -1.09 12.10 3.17
N LEU A 120 -0.17 11.90 4.10
CA LEU A 120 0.04 12.75 5.27
C LEU A 120 1.47 13.31 5.24
N HIS A 121 1.59 14.61 5.52
CA HIS A 121 2.87 15.26 5.78
C HIS A 121 2.91 15.77 7.21
N VAL A 122 4.03 15.55 7.90
CA VAL A 122 4.28 16.01 9.27
C VAL A 122 5.74 16.39 9.39
N GLU A 123 6.03 17.61 9.84
CA GLU A 123 7.37 17.95 10.31
C GLU A 123 7.45 17.88 11.83
N TRP A 124 8.51 17.28 12.36
CA TRP A 124 8.73 17.14 13.80
C TRP A 124 10.17 17.42 14.18
N ALA A 125 10.41 17.85 15.43
CA ALA A 125 11.75 18.08 15.95
C ALA A 125 11.85 17.54 17.38
N SER A 126 12.82 16.66 17.63
CA SER A 126 13.12 16.16 18.97
C SER A 126 13.70 17.28 19.87
N PRO A 127 13.57 17.16 21.20
CA PRO A 127 14.05 18.18 22.13
C PRO A 127 15.57 18.39 22.02
N SER A 128 16.00 19.65 22.15
CA SER A 128 17.41 20.02 22.25
C SER A 128 17.63 20.90 23.50
N PRO A 129 18.54 20.52 24.42
CA PRO A 129 19.39 19.33 24.38
C PRO A 129 18.59 18.03 24.58
N PRO A 130 19.02 16.91 23.96
CA PRO A 130 18.35 15.63 24.13
C PRO A 130 18.55 15.08 25.54
N ARG A 131 17.57 14.31 26.05
CA ARG A 131 17.60 13.67 27.37
C ARG A 131 17.13 12.22 27.27
N GLY A 132 17.68 11.38 28.16
CA GLY A 132 17.38 9.95 28.22
C GLY A 132 18.03 9.12 27.10
N VAL A 133 17.67 7.84 27.05
CA VAL A 133 18.29 6.78 26.22
C VAL A 133 17.24 5.77 25.75
N GLY A 134 17.55 5.00 24.70
CA GLY A 134 16.64 3.99 24.20
C GLY A 134 15.31 4.61 23.74
N GLN A 135 14.19 4.03 24.20
CA GLN A 135 12.85 4.58 23.93
C GLN A 135 12.48 5.80 24.77
N ASP A 136 13.29 6.19 25.75
CA ASP A 136 13.05 7.38 26.57
C ASP A 136 13.88 8.57 26.09
N ARG A 137 13.90 8.83 24.78
CA ARG A 137 14.74 9.88 24.19
C ARG A 137 14.04 10.64 23.08
N GLY A 138 13.31 11.69 23.44
CA GLY A 138 12.55 12.49 22.47
C GLY A 138 11.42 11.69 21.81
N ASN A 139 10.81 10.75 22.55
CA ASN A 139 9.80 9.83 22.04
C ASN A 139 8.42 10.49 21.94
N SER A 140 7.73 10.16 20.86
CA SER A 140 6.35 10.47 20.50
C SER A 140 5.96 9.46 19.40
N GLY A 141 4.76 9.53 18.86
CA GLY A 141 4.35 8.70 17.73
C GLY A 141 3.30 9.38 16.89
N ILE A 142 3.19 9.00 15.62
CA ILE A 142 2.10 9.40 14.73
C ILE A 142 1.28 8.17 14.41
N PHE A 143 0.06 8.11 14.93
CA PHE A 143 -0.84 6.97 14.77
C PHE A 143 -1.82 7.22 13.63
N LEU A 144 -1.71 6.42 12.57
CA LEU A 144 -2.64 6.40 11.46
C LEU A 144 -3.92 5.67 11.90
N MET A 145 -5.08 6.32 11.74
CA MET A 145 -6.36 5.87 12.28
C MET A 145 -6.39 5.66 13.81
N GLY A 146 -5.41 6.18 14.55
CA GLY A 146 -5.22 5.85 15.97
C GLY A 146 -4.73 4.42 16.21
N GLN A 147 -4.26 3.71 15.17
CA GLN A 147 -3.99 2.27 15.21
C GLN A 147 -2.56 1.90 14.82
N PHE A 148 -1.96 2.58 13.83
CA PHE A 148 -0.65 2.23 13.29
C PHE A 148 0.35 3.35 13.52
N GLU A 149 1.27 3.13 14.45
CA GLU A 149 2.29 4.08 14.85
C GLU A 149 3.45 4.11 13.86
N ILE A 150 3.69 5.30 13.31
CA ILE A 150 4.97 5.68 12.75
C ILE A 150 5.78 6.33 13.87
N GLN A 151 6.86 5.65 14.26
CA GLN A 151 7.64 6.01 15.44
C GLN A 151 8.34 7.37 15.25
N VAL A 152 8.19 8.28 16.22
CA VAL A 152 8.88 9.57 16.32
C VAL A 152 9.83 9.54 17.51
N ILE A 153 11.13 9.47 17.26
CA ILE A 153 12.12 9.41 18.35
C ILE A 153 13.47 9.98 17.91
N ASP A 154 14.26 10.51 18.84
CA ASP A 154 15.65 10.89 18.54
C ASP A 154 16.51 9.65 18.31
N SER A 155 16.69 9.29 17.02
CA SER A 155 17.59 8.22 16.58
C SER A 155 18.94 8.74 16.04
N TYR A 156 19.24 10.03 16.23
CA TYR A 156 20.50 10.61 15.74
C TYR A 156 21.64 10.24 16.67
N LYS A 157 22.51 9.31 16.22
CA LYS A 157 23.62 8.77 17.02
C LYS A 157 23.15 8.24 18.39
N ALA A 158 21.94 7.67 18.42
CA ALA A 158 21.31 7.12 19.61
C ALA A 158 20.73 5.74 19.30
N ASP A 159 21.03 4.78 20.18
CA ASP A 159 20.64 3.39 20.00
C ASP A 159 19.32 3.06 20.71
N THR A 160 18.51 2.23 20.04
CA THR A 160 17.36 1.50 20.58
C THR A 160 17.17 0.19 19.79
N TYR A 161 16.12 -0.58 20.04
CA TYR A 161 15.74 -1.72 19.19
C TYR A 161 15.27 -1.26 17.81
N ALA A 162 15.60 -2.03 16.77
CA ALA A 162 15.51 -1.58 15.38
C ALA A 162 14.08 -1.24 14.91
N ASP A 163 13.07 -1.93 15.42
CA ASP A 163 11.65 -1.69 15.13
C ASP A 163 10.99 -0.62 16.03
N GLY A 164 11.79 0.11 16.81
CA GLY A 164 11.38 1.30 17.58
C GLY A 164 12.25 2.51 17.30
N MET A 165 12.99 2.51 16.18
CA MET A 165 13.72 3.68 15.69
C MET A 165 12.79 4.61 14.91
N ALA A 166 13.20 5.86 14.71
CA ALA A 166 12.44 6.84 13.95
C ALA A 166 12.08 6.32 12.55
N GLY A 167 10.79 6.36 12.21
CA GLY A 167 10.26 5.91 10.93
C GLY A 167 9.95 4.41 10.89
N ALA A 168 10.15 3.69 12.00
CA ALA A 168 9.62 2.34 12.15
C ALA A 168 8.09 2.36 12.11
N ILE A 169 7.51 1.29 11.56
CA ILE A 169 6.14 0.89 11.95
C ILE A 169 6.32 0.13 13.26
N TYR A 170 5.96 0.79 14.36
CA TYR A 170 6.43 0.44 15.69
C TYR A 170 6.20 -1.04 16.05
N GLY A 171 7.28 -1.71 16.50
CA GLY A 171 7.26 -3.11 16.90
C GLY A 171 7.10 -4.12 15.77
N GLN A 172 7.04 -3.66 14.51
CA GLN A 172 6.79 -4.51 13.35
C GLN A 172 7.90 -4.38 12.30
N TYR A 173 8.05 -3.20 11.72
CA TYR A 173 9.01 -2.94 10.64
C TYR A 173 10.04 -1.91 11.07
N SER A 174 11.30 -2.32 11.21
CA SER A 174 12.44 -1.40 11.29
C SER A 174 12.49 -0.54 10.02
N PRO A 175 12.89 0.75 10.12
CA PRO A 175 13.03 1.57 8.92
C PRO A 175 14.13 1.00 8.03
N LEU A 176 14.03 1.18 6.72
CA LEU A 176 15.04 0.72 5.75
C LEU A 176 16.38 1.45 5.91
N ALA A 177 16.35 2.68 6.45
CA ALA A 177 17.52 3.50 6.75
C ALA A 177 17.25 4.40 7.96
N ASN A 178 18.30 4.75 8.70
CA ASN A 178 18.26 5.84 9.68
C ASN A 178 18.67 7.14 8.99
N ALA A 179 17.67 7.98 8.67
CA ALA A 179 17.86 9.28 8.00
C ALA A 179 17.57 10.48 8.92
N THR A 180 17.75 10.31 10.23
CA THR A 180 17.49 11.37 11.22
C THR A 180 18.55 12.47 11.20
N ARG A 181 18.11 13.71 11.42
CA ARG A 181 18.95 14.88 11.69
C ARG A 181 19.23 15.06 13.19
N PRO A 182 20.22 15.89 13.59
CA PRO A 182 20.47 16.21 15.00
C PRO A 182 19.24 16.74 15.77
N PRO A 183 19.21 16.59 17.11
CA PRO A 183 18.11 17.10 17.93
C PRO A 183 17.89 18.60 17.79
N GLY A 184 16.62 19.00 17.74
CA GLY A 184 16.20 20.37 17.49
C GLY A 184 16.04 20.74 16.01
N GLU A 185 16.66 19.99 15.09
CA GLU A 185 16.40 20.14 13.65
C GLU A 185 15.07 19.50 13.26
N TRP A 186 14.42 20.08 12.23
CA TRP A 186 13.18 19.57 11.68
C TRP A 186 13.42 18.34 10.81
N GLN A 187 12.72 17.27 11.17
CA GLN A 187 12.54 16.06 10.38
C GLN A 187 11.24 16.19 9.59
N ALA A 188 11.21 15.70 8.36
CA ALA A 188 9.98 15.64 7.56
C ALA A 188 9.57 14.20 7.32
N TYR A 189 8.33 13.86 7.68
CA TYR A 189 7.68 12.63 7.23
C TYR A 189 6.70 12.93 6.10
N ASP A 190 6.83 12.15 5.03
CA ASP A 190 5.80 11.99 4.00
C ASP A 190 5.31 10.55 4.02
N ILE A 191 4.04 10.37 4.36
CA ILE A 191 3.43 9.08 4.62
C ILE A 191 2.31 8.85 3.61
N ALA A 192 2.30 7.70 2.94
CA ALA A 192 1.16 7.21 2.20
C ALA A 192 0.58 6.00 2.91
N PHE A 193 -0.71 6.07 3.23
CA PHE A 193 -1.42 5.05 3.98
C PHE A 193 -2.66 4.60 3.22
N ARG A 194 -2.82 3.28 3.07
CA ARG A 194 -4.08 2.63 2.71
C ARG A 194 -4.58 1.85 3.92
N ARG A 195 -5.81 2.12 4.37
CA ARG A 195 -6.42 1.41 5.51
C ARG A 195 -6.72 -0.06 5.16
N PRO A 196 -6.86 -0.97 6.13
CA PRO A 196 -7.35 -2.32 5.85
C PRO A 196 -8.74 -2.28 5.18
N ARG A 197 -9.02 -3.28 4.34
CA ARG A 197 -10.33 -3.53 3.75
C ARG A 197 -10.84 -4.89 4.19
N PHE A 198 -12.13 -4.96 4.49
CA PHE A 198 -12.80 -6.18 4.91
C PHE A 198 -13.94 -6.49 3.95
N ASP A 199 -14.20 -7.77 3.74
CA ASP A 199 -15.39 -8.21 3.00
C ASP A 199 -16.65 -8.09 3.88
N PRO A 200 -17.86 -8.30 3.34
CA PRO A 200 -19.11 -8.21 4.12
C PRO A 200 -19.21 -9.19 5.29
N SER A 201 -18.38 -10.23 5.35
CA SER A 201 -18.31 -11.17 6.48
C SER A 201 -17.37 -10.70 7.60
N GLY A 202 -16.67 -9.58 7.40
CA GLY A 202 -15.66 -9.06 8.34
C GLY A 202 -14.28 -9.70 8.17
N LYS A 203 -14.08 -10.55 7.16
CA LYS A 203 -12.76 -11.12 6.87
C LYS A 203 -11.88 -10.08 6.19
N LEU A 204 -10.61 -10.00 6.61
CA LEU A 204 -9.62 -9.12 5.98
C LEU A 204 -9.45 -9.48 4.50
N GLN A 205 -9.84 -8.56 3.63
CA GLN A 205 -9.73 -8.67 2.18
C GLN A 205 -8.41 -8.07 1.68
N SER A 206 -7.98 -6.95 2.27
CA SER A 206 -6.71 -6.30 1.96
C SER A 206 -6.08 -5.74 3.25
N PRO A 207 -4.82 -6.07 3.57
CA PRO A 207 -4.13 -5.52 4.72
C PRO A 207 -3.85 -4.02 4.52
N PRO A 208 -3.59 -3.26 5.60
CA PRO A 208 -3.10 -1.90 5.47
C PRO A 208 -1.79 -1.86 4.69
N ARG A 209 -1.55 -0.73 4.02
CA ARG A 209 -0.28 -0.45 3.34
C ARG A 209 0.29 0.85 3.81
N ILE A 210 1.56 0.84 4.20
CA ILE A 210 2.27 2.02 4.69
C ILE A 210 3.56 2.22 3.89
N THR A 211 3.71 3.40 3.32
CA THR A 211 4.96 3.91 2.76
C THR A 211 5.35 5.16 3.53
N VAL A 212 6.62 5.28 3.92
CA VAL A 212 7.12 6.43 4.68
C VAL A 212 8.43 6.90 4.06
N PHE A 213 8.54 8.20 3.84
CA PHE A 213 9.80 8.89 3.60
C PHE A 213 10.17 9.70 4.83
N LEU A 214 11.42 9.62 5.27
CA LEU A 214 12.02 10.47 6.29
C LEU A 214 13.07 11.34 5.62
N ASN A 215 12.86 12.67 5.62
CA ASN A 215 13.79 13.62 4.99
C ASN A 215 14.10 13.29 3.53
N GLY A 216 13.10 12.81 2.78
CA GLY A 216 13.22 12.38 1.39
C GLY A 216 13.81 10.98 1.17
N VAL A 217 14.26 10.30 2.23
CA VAL A 217 14.76 8.91 2.17
C VAL A 217 13.60 7.94 2.41
N LEU A 218 13.42 6.96 1.51
CA LEU A 218 12.42 5.91 1.69
C LEU A 218 12.79 5.01 2.87
N VAL A 219 11.99 5.05 3.94
CA VAL A 219 12.23 4.27 5.18
C VAL A 219 11.21 3.16 5.40
N GLN A 220 10.05 3.19 4.73
CA GLN A 220 9.10 2.06 4.68
C GLN A 220 8.57 1.95 3.25
N ASN A 221 8.55 0.75 2.67
CA ASN A 221 8.16 0.58 1.27
C ASN A 221 6.93 -0.34 1.12
N ASN A 222 5.74 0.25 1.16
CA ASN A 222 4.47 -0.45 0.96
C ASN A 222 4.30 -1.66 1.92
N GLU A 223 4.74 -1.47 3.16
CA GLU A 223 4.74 -2.51 4.18
C GLU A 223 3.32 -2.88 4.60
N GLU A 224 3.16 -4.12 5.07
CA GLU A 224 1.90 -4.70 5.53
C GLU A 224 1.95 -4.92 7.05
N PRO A 225 1.56 -3.94 7.87
CA PRO A 225 1.34 -4.19 9.28
C PRO A 225 0.47 -5.43 9.47
N TRP A 226 0.78 -6.25 10.46
CA TRP A 226 0.04 -7.47 10.75
C TRP A 226 -1.08 -7.27 11.79
N GLY A 227 -1.23 -6.05 12.28
CA GLY A 227 -2.27 -5.59 13.20
C GLY A 227 -1.96 -4.16 13.64
N PRO A 228 -2.88 -3.49 14.36
CA PRO A 228 -2.55 -2.28 15.10
C PRO A 228 -1.27 -2.41 15.93
N THR A 229 -0.46 -1.37 15.98
CA THR A 229 0.80 -1.35 16.72
C THR A 229 0.56 -1.22 18.21
N SER A 230 1.34 -1.95 19.02
CA SER A 230 1.30 -1.91 20.48
C SER A 230 2.62 -2.46 21.02
N TRP A 231 2.99 -2.17 22.26
CA TRP A 231 4.31 -2.46 22.84
C TRP A 231 4.62 -3.94 23.01
N LEU A 232 3.65 -4.76 23.41
CA LEU A 232 3.90 -6.17 23.75
C LEU A 232 3.50 -7.14 22.65
N GLU A 233 2.35 -6.87 22.05
CA GLU A 233 1.81 -7.62 20.93
C GLU A 233 0.94 -6.72 20.06
N PRO A 234 0.85 -7.01 18.75
CA PRO A 234 -0.05 -6.32 17.84
C PRO A 234 -1.51 -6.51 18.25
N GLY A 235 -2.31 -5.47 18.05
CA GLY A 235 -3.75 -5.57 18.21
C GLY A 235 -4.39 -6.44 17.13
N LEU A 236 -5.67 -6.75 17.33
CA LEU A 236 -6.52 -7.35 16.30
C LEU A 236 -7.17 -6.25 15.46
N TYR A 237 -7.37 -6.53 14.18
CA TYR A 237 -8.15 -5.67 13.33
C TYR A 237 -9.61 -5.62 13.77
N ASP A 238 -10.19 -4.42 13.80
CA ASP A 238 -11.63 -4.18 13.96
C ASP A 238 -12.26 -3.86 12.59
N PRO A 239 -13.03 -4.79 11.99
CA PRO A 239 -13.69 -4.55 10.71
C PRO A 239 -14.70 -3.40 10.73
N SER A 240 -15.21 -3.01 11.91
CA SER A 240 -16.14 -1.89 12.06
C SER A 240 -15.45 -0.53 11.97
N GLN A 241 -14.15 -0.47 12.26
CA GLN A 241 -13.37 0.76 12.18
C GLN A 241 -12.93 1.05 10.74
N THR A 242 -13.82 1.68 9.98
CA THR A 242 -13.53 2.06 8.60
C THR A 242 -12.73 3.37 8.48
N ARG A 243 -12.80 4.28 9.46
CA ARG A 243 -12.03 5.53 9.50
C ARG A 243 -11.57 5.78 10.94
N GLY A 244 -10.50 6.53 11.11
CA GLY A 244 -9.97 6.90 12.43
C GLY A 244 -9.17 8.20 12.39
N PRO A 245 -8.86 8.79 13.55
CA PRO A 245 -8.11 10.04 13.60
C PRO A 245 -6.64 9.84 13.19
N ILE A 246 -5.95 10.92 12.84
CA ILE A 246 -4.50 11.01 13.08
C ILE A 246 -4.31 11.38 14.55
N GLU A 247 -3.48 10.62 15.27
CA GLU A 247 -3.16 10.85 16.69
C GLU A 247 -1.65 11.05 16.88
N LEU A 248 -1.30 11.98 17.78
CA LEU A 248 0.07 12.29 18.18
C LEU A 248 0.25 11.95 19.65
N GLN A 249 1.26 11.13 19.94
CA GLN A 249 1.51 10.62 21.29
C GLN A 249 2.17 11.67 22.19
N ASP A 250 1.81 11.66 23.47
CA ASP A 250 2.63 12.24 24.53
C ASP A 250 3.34 11.09 25.25
N HIS A 251 4.67 11.01 25.09
CA HIS A 251 5.52 10.04 25.79
C HIS A 251 6.47 10.74 26.77
N GLY A 252 6.08 11.88 27.32
CA GLY A 252 6.85 12.59 28.34
C GLY A 252 7.99 13.47 27.81
N HIS A 253 8.14 13.61 26.49
CA HIS A 253 9.16 14.45 25.86
C HIS A 253 8.52 15.63 25.10
N PRO A 254 9.08 16.85 25.19
CA PRO A 254 8.53 18.04 24.51
C PRO A 254 8.91 18.04 23.01
N VAL A 255 8.43 17.05 22.26
CA VAL A 255 8.60 17.00 20.79
C VAL A 255 7.78 18.13 20.16
N ARG A 256 8.36 18.79 19.16
CA ARG A 256 7.71 19.87 18.43
C ARG A 256 7.20 19.38 17.08
N PHE A 257 6.09 19.93 16.62
CA PHE A 257 5.44 19.61 15.35
C PHE A 257 5.10 20.88 14.58
N ARG A 258 5.25 20.85 13.26
CA ARG A 258 4.79 21.92 12.36
C ARG A 258 4.37 21.34 11.00
N ASN A 259 3.78 22.19 10.16
CA ASN A 259 3.41 21.85 8.79
C ASN A 259 2.66 20.52 8.68
N VAL A 260 1.50 20.42 9.34
CA VAL A 260 0.74 19.17 9.37
C VAL A 260 -0.44 19.29 8.44
N TRP A 261 -0.46 18.45 7.40
CA TRP A 261 -1.54 18.44 6.42
C TRP A 261 -1.70 17.05 5.81
N LEU A 262 -2.89 16.76 5.30
CA LEU A 262 -3.15 15.51 4.60
C LEU A 262 -4.06 15.68 3.40
N ARG A 263 -4.08 14.67 2.55
CA ARG A 263 -5.00 14.51 1.42
C ARG A 263 -5.60 13.11 1.47
N GLU A 264 -6.91 13.00 1.26
CA GLU A 264 -7.52 11.67 1.10
C GLU A 264 -7.07 11.08 -0.25
N ILE A 265 -6.58 9.84 -0.23
CA ILE A 265 -6.17 9.17 -1.47
C ILE A 265 -7.41 8.49 -2.06
N PRO A 266 -7.84 8.85 -3.29
CA PRO A 266 -9.00 8.24 -3.89
C PRO A 266 -8.75 6.75 -4.19
N GLU A 267 -9.85 6.00 -4.22
CA GLU A 267 -9.88 4.69 -4.84
C GLU A 267 -9.74 4.84 -6.35
N ARG A 268 -9.04 3.90 -6.99
CA ARG A 268 -9.06 3.84 -8.45
C ARG A 268 -10.45 3.40 -8.88
N SER A 269 -11.08 4.18 -9.75
CA SER A 269 -12.36 3.79 -10.35
C SER A 269 -12.19 2.48 -11.12
N SER A 270 -13.10 1.54 -10.89
CA SER A 270 -13.25 0.37 -11.75
C SER A 270 -14.20 0.69 -12.91
N PRO A 271 -14.02 0.10 -14.10
CA PRO A 271 -14.96 0.29 -15.19
C PRO A 271 -16.35 -0.27 -14.80
N PRO A 272 -17.44 0.25 -15.37
CA PRO A 272 -18.75 -0.38 -15.29
C PRO A 272 -18.67 -1.85 -15.72
N ALA A 273 -19.49 -2.72 -15.13
CA ALA A 273 -19.48 -4.16 -15.41
C ALA A 273 -19.65 -4.48 -16.91
N GLU A 274 -20.35 -3.64 -17.66
CA GLU A 274 -20.55 -3.77 -19.10
C GLU A 274 -19.27 -3.58 -19.93
N LEU A 275 -18.35 -2.75 -19.42
CA LEU A 275 -17.04 -2.48 -20.01
C LEU A 275 -15.94 -3.33 -19.36
N ALA A 276 -16.28 -4.08 -18.31
CA ALA A 276 -15.33 -4.92 -17.59
C ALA A 276 -15.12 -6.24 -18.34
N GLY A 277 -13.86 -6.51 -18.71
CA GLY A 277 -13.46 -7.77 -19.32
C GLY A 277 -13.23 -7.69 -20.83
N PRO A 278 -12.93 -8.83 -21.47
CA PRO A 278 -12.66 -8.88 -22.90
C PRO A 278 -13.93 -8.57 -23.73
N PRO A 279 -13.77 -8.11 -24.99
CA PRO A 279 -14.89 -7.90 -25.89
C PRO A 279 -15.75 -9.15 -26.03
N LYS A 280 -17.07 -8.98 -26.12
CA LYS A 280 -18.02 -10.06 -26.37
C LYS A 280 -17.92 -10.50 -27.83
N GLY A 281 -17.18 -11.58 -28.07
CA GLY A 281 -16.97 -12.10 -29.42
C GLY A 281 -18.18 -12.86 -29.98
N ILE A 282 -18.29 -12.88 -31.31
CA ILE A 282 -19.19 -13.75 -32.07
C ILE A 282 -18.40 -14.84 -32.79
N ARG A 283 -19.05 -15.96 -33.08
CA ARG A 283 -18.48 -17.00 -33.95
C ARG A 283 -18.77 -16.65 -35.40
N LEU A 284 -17.72 -16.54 -36.20
CA LEU A 284 -17.83 -16.38 -37.65
C LEU A 284 -17.56 -17.71 -38.36
N ALA A 285 -18.16 -17.87 -39.53
CA ALA A 285 -17.86 -18.99 -40.41
C ALA A 285 -16.40 -18.94 -40.88
N PRO A 286 -15.75 -20.09 -41.16
CA PRO A 286 -14.38 -20.14 -41.65
C PRO A 286 -14.09 -19.18 -42.80
N GLU A 287 -14.97 -19.09 -43.79
CA GLU A 287 -14.80 -18.28 -45.00
C GLU A 287 -14.80 -16.78 -44.66
N ALA A 288 -15.58 -16.38 -43.66
CA ALA A 288 -15.61 -15.00 -43.18
C ALA A 288 -14.31 -14.64 -42.44
N LEU A 289 -13.73 -15.58 -41.67
CA LEU A 289 -12.43 -15.39 -41.01
C LEU A 289 -11.32 -15.23 -42.04
N ASP A 290 -11.29 -16.10 -43.06
CA ASP A 290 -10.31 -16.02 -44.15
C ASP A 290 -10.37 -14.68 -44.89
N GLY A 291 -11.58 -14.12 -45.00
CA GLY A 291 -11.83 -12.80 -45.60
C GLY A 291 -11.06 -11.65 -44.94
N PHE A 292 -10.69 -11.75 -43.66
CA PHE A 292 -9.91 -10.73 -42.95
C PHE A 292 -8.40 -10.93 -43.03
N THR A 293 -7.92 -12.08 -43.50
CA THR A 293 -6.48 -12.36 -43.56
C THR A 293 -5.80 -11.53 -44.65
N GLY A 294 -4.54 -11.16 -44.44
CA GLY A 294 -3.75 -10.40 -45.40
C GLY A 294 -2.92 -9.28 -44.78
N SER A 295 -2.26 -8.51 -45.64
CA SER A 295 -1.45 -7.37 -45.25
C SER A 295 -2.23 -6.07 -45.44
N TYR A 296 -2.12 -5.20 -44.45
CA TYR A 296 -2.81 -3.93 -44.36
C TYR A 296 -1.78 -2.81 -44.21
N PHE A 297 -1.89 -1.83 -45.09
CA PHE A 297 -0.96 -0.72 -45.20
C PHE A 297 -1.64 0.57 -44.79
N ALA A 298 -0.89 1.50 -44.21
CA ALA A 298 -1.42 2.81 -43.90
C ALA A 298 -1.75 3.55 -45.21
N GLU A 299 -2.93 4.15 -45.31
CA GLU A 299 -3.28 4.97 -46.47
C GLU A 299 -2.27 6.12 -46.68
N SER A 300 -1.75 6.69 -45.60
CA SER A 300 -0.74 7.76 -45.63
C SER A 300 0.63 7.31 -46.10
N ASN A 301 0.94 6.01 -46.04
CA ASN A 301 2.23 5.45 -46.47
C ASN A 301 2.04 4.01 -46.98
N PRO A 302 1.80 3.83 -48.30
CA PRO A 302 1.50 2.53 -48.89
C PRO A 302 2.66 1.52 -48.84
N HIS A 303 3.87 1.95 -48.47
CA HIS A 303 5.04 1.08 -48.32
C HIS A 303 5.25 0.59 -46.88
N GLU A 304 4.48 1.11 -45.92
CA GLU A 304 4.55 0.74 -44.52
C GLU A 304 3.45 -0.26 -44.17
N VAL A 305 3.83 -1.54 -44.08
CA VAL A 305 2.95 -2.57 -43.52
C VAL A 305 2.57 -2.12 -42.11
N THR A 306 1.30 -1.82 -41.90
CA THR A 306 0.80 -1.40 -40.60
C THR A 306 0.33 -2.59 -39.79
N ALA A 307 -0.22 -3.61 -40.45
CA ALA A 307 -0.75 -4.81 -39.82
C ALA A 307 -0.75 -5.99 -40.80
N THR A 308 -0.45 -7.18 -40.31
CA THR A 308 -0.74 -8.44 -41.01
C THR A 308 -1.70 -9.25 -40.16
N ILE A 309 -2.81 -9.71 -40.75
CA ILE A 309 -3.77 -10.58 -40.08
C ILE A 309 -3.59 -12.00 -40.61
N THR A 310 -3.32 -12.94 -39.72
CA THR A 310 -3.24 -14.37 -40.02
C THR A 310 -4.32 -15.14 -39.28
N ARG A 311 -4.57 -16.38 -39.70
CA ARG A 311 -5.54 -17.27 -39.07
C ARG A 311 -4.82 -18.49 -38.48
N ASP A 312 -5.25 -18.91 -37.29
CA ASP A 312 -4.83 -20.13 -36.61
C ASP A 312 -6.09 -20.85 -36.08
N GLY A 313 -6.53 -21.88 -36.81
CA GLY A 313 -7.82 -22.55 -36.55
C GLY A 313 -9.00 -21.56 -36.60
N ASP A 314 -9.73 -21.42 -35.49
CA ASP A 314 -10.86 -20.49 -35.36
C ASP A 314 -10.45 -19.09 -34.84
N ARG A 315 -9.15 -18.76 -34.82
CA ARG A 315 -8.62 -17.49 -34.29
C ARG A 315 -7.97 -16.65 -35.37
N LEU A 316 -8.13 -15.33 -35.25
CA LEU A 316 -7.38 -14.34 -36.02
C LEU A 316 -6.26 -13.75 -35.16
N LEU A 317 -5.11 -13.52 -35.76
CA LEU A 317 -3.92 -12.99 -35.12
C LEU A 317 -3.44 -11.75 -35.86
N LEU A 318 -3.33 -10.62 -35.15
CA LEU A 318 -2.76 -9.37 -35.62
C LEU A 318 -1.26 -9.32 -35.35
N LYS A 319 -0.45 -9.33 -36.40
CA LYS A 319 0.99 -9.08 -36.35
C LYS A 319 1.25 -7.62 -36.72
N LEU A 320 1.90 -6.89 -35.82
CA LEU A 320 2.40 -5.53 -36.04
C LEU A 320 3.92 -5.58 -36.25
N PRO A 321 4.52 -4.75 -37.12
CA PRO A 321 5.96 -4.83 -37.44
C PRO A 321 6.87 -4.71 -36.22
N PHE A 322 6.50 -3.85 -35.27
CA PHE A 322 7.26 -3.57 -34.06
C PHE A 322 6.95 -4.51 -32.89
N LYS A 323 6.01 -5.46 -33.06
CA LYS A 323 5.61 -6.37 -31.98
C LYS A 323 6.04 -7.81 -32.29
N PRO A 324 6.85 -8.46 -31.43
CA PRO A 324 7.34 -9.81 -31.70
C PRO A 324 6.20 -10.85 -31.65
N VAL A 325 5.30 -10.73 -30.68
CA VAL A 325 4.19 -11.67 -30.45
C VAL A 325 2.90 -11.14 -31.10
N PRO A 326 2.24 -11.91 -32.00
CA PRO A 326 0.94 -11.54 -32.55
C PRO A 326 -0.13 -11.38 -31.46
N ILE A 327 -1.10 -10.49 -31.69
CA ILE A 327 -2.21 -10.22 -30.78
C ILE A 327 -3.43 -10.99 -31.27
N PRO A 328 -4.11 -11.79 -30.44
CA PRO A 328 -5.37 -12.39 -30.84
C PRO A 328 -6.44 -11.31 -31.08
N LEU A 329 -7.19 -11.44 -32.16
CA LEU A 329 -8.32 -10.60 -32.51
C LEU A 329 -9.62 -11.33 -32.14
N VAL A 330 -10.58 -10.57 -31.60
CA VAL A 330 -11.90 -11.05 -31.24
C VAL A 330 -12.90 -10.49 -32.26
N PRO A 331 -13.53 -11.33 -33.10
CA PRO A 331 -14.62 -10.86 -33.95
C PRO A 331 -15.79 -10.43 -33.08
N VAL A 332 -16.21 -9.17 -33.17
CA VAL A 332 -17.38 -8.65 -32.41
C VAL A 332 -18.57 -8.36 -33.32
N SER A 333 -18.33 -8.25 -34.63
CA SER A 333 -19.35 -8.24 -35.68
C SER A 333 -18.78 -8.84 -36.97
N GLU A 334 -19.58 -8.92 -38.03
CA GLU A 334 -19.11 -9.36 -39.36
C GLU A 334 -18.10 -8.42 -40.03
N THR A 335 -17.90 -7.22 -39.47
CA THR A 335 -17.01 -6.19 -40.01
C THR A 335 -16.08 -5.60 -38.96
N VAL A 336 -16.16 -6.02 -37.69
CA VAL A 336 -15.34 -5.43 -36.61
C VAL A 336 -14.58 -6.53 -35.88
N LEU A 337 -13.26 -6.37 -35.82
CA LEU A 337 -12.35 -7.18 -35.02
C LEU A 337 -11.76 -6.32 -33.89
N ALA A 338 -12.03 -6.69 -32.64
CA ALA A 338 -11.54 -5.98 -31.46
C ALA A 338 -10.28 -6.62 -30.87
N LEU A 339 -9.46 -5.83 -30.20
CA LEU A 339 -8.35 -6.33 -29.37
C LEU A 339 -8.88 -6.66 -27.96
N PRO A 340 -8.37 -7.71 -27.31
CA PRO A 340 -8.94 -8.22 -26.05
C PRO A 340 -8.60 -7.38 -24.81
N ARG A 341 -7.61 -6.48 -24.90
CA ARG A 341 -7.04 -5.77 -23.74
C ARG A 341 -6.76 -4.29 -23.98
N THR A 342 -7.01 -3.82 -25.19
CA THR A 342 -6.79 -2.45 -25.60
C THR A 342 -8.12 -1.97 -26.16
N ASP A 343 -8.53 -0.73 -25.84
CA ASP A 343 -9.63 -0.09 -26.54
C ASP A 343 -9.19 0.19 -27.98
N ALA A 344 -9.25 -0.86 -28.79
CA ALA A 344 -8.77 -0.88 -30.16
C ALA A 344 -9.57 -1.89 -30.97
N GLU A 345 -9.91 -1.49 -32.19
CA GLU A 345 -10.67 -2.31 -33.12
C GLU A 345 -10.28 -1.97 -34.56
N ILE A 346 -10.48 -2.94 -35.45
CA ILE A 346 -10.41 -2.71 -36.89
C ILE A 346 -11.83 -2.85 -37.44
N THR A 347 -12.38 -1.75 -37.94
CA THR A 347 -13.66 -1.74 -38.65
C THR A 347 -13.40 -1.84 -40.15
N PHE A 348 -13.80 -2.96 -40.74
CA PHE A 348 -13.58 -3.28 -42.14
C PHE A 348 -14.74 -2.82 -43.02
N ARG A 349 -14.41 -2.26 -44.18
CA ARG A 349 -15.34 -2.03 -45.28
C ARG A 349 -15.18 -3.15 -46.30
N LYS A 350 -16.31 -3.73 -46.70
CA LYS A 350 -16.39 -4.76 -47.75
C LYS A 350 -16.88 -4.14 -49.06
N ASP A 351 -16.43 -4.69 -50.20
CA ASP A 351 -16.92 -4.36 -51.54
C ASP A 351 -18.29 -5.02 -51.81
N ASP A 352 -18.89 -4.73 -52.97
CA ASP A 352 -20.21 -5.30 -53.38
C ASP A 352 -20.20 -6.84 -53.51
N ARG A 353 -19.02 -7.46 -53.51
CA ARG A 353 -18.83 -8.92 -53.54
C ARG A 353 -18.54 -9.48 -52.14
N GLY A 354 -18.64 -8.67 -51.09
CA GLY A 354 -18.41 -9.06 -49.71
C GLY A 354 -16.93 -9.19 -49.32
N ARG A 355 -15.98 -8.73 -50.15
CA ARG A 355 -14.54 -8.84 -49.87
C ARG A 355 -14.04 -7.62 -49.11
N VAL A 356 -13.22 -7.83 -48.08
CA VAL A 356 -12.58 -6.74 -47.33
C VAL A 356 -11.68 -5.92 -48.27
N GLU A 357 -11.93 -4.62 -48.36
CA GLU A 357 -11.22 -3.65 -49.22
C GLU A 357 -10.32 -2.72 -48.40
N SER A 358 -10.85 -2.24 -47.27
CA SER A 358 -10.15 -1.30 -46.37
C SER A 358 -10.59 -1.51 -44.94
N GLY A 359 -9.82 -1.01 -43.98
CA GLY A 359 -10.18 -0.97 -42.57
C GLY A 359 -9.93 0.39 -41.95
N ILE A 360 -10.55 0.65 -40.81
CA ILE A 360 -10.20 1.75 -39.92
C ILE A 360 -9.71 1.10 -38.64
N PHE A 361 -8.41 1.23 -38.36
CA PHE A 361 -7.83 0.79 -37.10
C PHE A 361 -7.89 1.93 -36.09
N ARG A 362 -8.74 1.79 -35.09
CA ARG A 362 -8.91 2.73 -33.99
C ARG A 362 -8.15 2.22 -32.77
N VAL A 363 -7.48 3.12 -32.04
CA VAL A 363 -6.87 2.86 -30.73
C VAL A 363 -7.15 4.07 -29.85
N GLY A 364 -8.03 3.93 -28.86
CA GLY A 364 -8.53 5.05 -28.07
C GLY A 364 -9.20 6.12 -28.94
N ASP A 365 -8.68 7.34 -28.89
CA ASP A 365 -9.09 8.50 -29.68
C ASP A 365 -8.38 8.62 -31.04
N GLY A 366 -7.35 7.79 -31.29
CA GLY A 366 -6.63 7.75 -32.55
C GLY A 366 -7.26 6.79 -33.55
N GLN A 367 -7.20 7.15 -34.84
CA GLN A 367 -7.58 6.24 -35.93
C GLN A 367 -6.62 6.32 -37.11
N ARG A 368 -6.44 5.20 -37.79
CA ARG A 368 -5.68 5.10 -39.04
C ARG A 368 -6.47 4.31 -40.07
N ARG A 369 -6.54 4.82 -41.29
CA ARG A 369 -7.11 4.06 -42.39
C ARG A 369 -6.10 3.05 -42.92
N LEU A 370 -6.57 1.83 -43.09
CA LEU A 370 -5.85 0.68 -43.60
C LEU A 370 -6.38 0.35 -44.99
N ILE A 371 -5.47 0.14 -45.93
CA ILE A 371 -5.79 -0.40 -47.25
C ILE A 371 -5.27 -1.84 -47.30
N ARG A 372 -6.12 -2.77 -47.76
CA ARG A 372 -5.72 -4.17 -47.95
C ARG A 372 -4.98 -4.29 -49.28
N GLN A 373 -3.84 -4.97 -49.30
CA GLN A 373 -3.13 -5.34 -50.52
C GLN A 373 -2.98 -6.85 -50.64
#